data_AF-A0A2P8KUK8-F1
#
_entry.id   AF-A0A2P8KUK8-F1
#
_cell.length_a   1.000
_cell.length_b   1.000
_cell.length_c   1.000
_cell.angle_alpha   90.00
_cell.angle_beta   90.00
_cell.angle_gamma   90.00
#
_symmetry.space_group_name_H-M   'P 1'
#
loop_
_entity.id
_entity.type
_entity.pdbx_description
1 polymer ?
#
loop_
_entity_poly.entity_id
_entity_poly.type
_entity_poly.pdbx_seq_one_letter_code
_entity_poly.pdbx_strand_id
1 'polypeptide(L)'
;MLKVLLWLVALLPIAAFAQPRCYWTDMIEPQPFLGTENEVIVLADGSVWKDISYLYLYLYEYSPRVVICPDQGRMILESGGRRHVFTLIRLR
;
A
#
# COMPACT_ATOMS: atom_id res chain seq x y z
N MET A 1 -30.38 -9.71 -51.77
CA MET A 1 -29.02 -9.23 -51.44
C MET A 1 -29.07 -8.51 -50.10
N LEU A 2 -28.04 -8.73 -49.27
CA LEU A 2 -27.62 -7.90 -48.14
C LEU A 2 -28.45 -7.98 -46.83
N LYS A 3 -28.04 -8.87 -45.91
CA LYS A 3 -28.12 -8.69 -44.45
C LYS A 3 -27.28 -9.77 -43.71
N VAL A 4 -26.07 -10.02 -44.21
CA VAL A 4 -25.06 -10.83 -43.50
C VAL A 4 -24.00 -9.84 -43.03
N LEU A 5 -24.25 -9.09 -41.96
CA LEU A 5 -23.20 -8.30 -41.32
C LEU A 5 -23.63 -7.79 -39.94
N LEU A 6 -23.84 -8.68 -38.95
CA LEU A 6 -24.12 -8.20 -37.58
C LEU A 6 -23.79 -9.21 -36.49
N TRP A 7 -22.73 -10.02 -36.63
CA TRP A 7 -22.23 -10.85 -35.54
C TRP A 7 -20.71 -11.03 -35.63
N LEU A 8 -19.98 -9.93 -35.43
CA LEU A 8 -18.57 -9.95 -35.04
C LEU A 8 -18.43 -9.01 -33.83
N VAL A 9 -19.12 -9.34 -32.74
CA VAL A 9 -18.77 -8.79 -31.43
C VAL A 9 -17.44 -9.44 -31.09
N ALA A 10 -16.38 -8.68 -31.33
CA ALA A 10 -15.01 -9.10 -31.10
C ALA A 10 -14.86 -9.67 -29.68
N LEU A 11 -14.38 -10.91 -29.59
CA LEU A 11 -13.78 -11.49 -28.40
C LEU A 11 -12.52 -10.69 -28.07
N LEU A 12 -12.69 -9.48 -27.53
CA LEU A 12 -11.61 -8.77 -26.87
C LEU A 12 -11.37 -9.49 -25.53
N PRO A 13 -10.19 -10.07 -25.30
CA PRO A 13 -9.86 -10.58 -23.99
C PRO A 13 -9.94 -9.39 -23.04
N ILE A 14 -10.86 -9.46 -22.08
CA ILE A 14 -10.91 -8.50 -20.99
C ILE A 14 -9.58 -8.69 -20.26
N ALA A 15 -8.64 -7.77 -20.48
CA ALA A 15 -7.42 -7.73 -19.71
C ALA A 15 -7.84 -7.58 -18.25
N ALA A 16 -7.69 -8.65 -17.47
CA ALA A 16 -7.91 -8.61 -16.03
C ALA A 16 -6.79 -7.78 -15.44
N PHE A 17 -7.01 -6.47 -15.30
CA PHE A 17 -6.11 -5.60 -14.57
C PHE A 17 -6.14 -6.05 -13.10
N ALA A 18 -5.05 -6.66 -12.63
CA ALA A 18 -4.86 -6.91 -11.21
C ALA A 18 -4.82 -5.55 -10.50
N GLN A 19 -5.86 -5.24 -9.73
CA GLN A 19 -5.86 -4.04 -8.90
C GLN A 19 -4.86 -4.22 -7.76
N PRO A 20 -4.01 -3.22 -7.45
CA PRO A 20 -3.12 -3.27 -6.30
C PRO A 20 -3.92 -3.60 -5.05
N ARG A 21 -3.57 -4.69 -4.34
CA ARG A 21 -4.34 -5.12 -3.17
C ARG A 21 -3.83 -4.38 -1.94
N CYS A 22 -4.47 -3.28 -1.60
CA CYS A 22 -4.23 -2.61 -0.34
C CYS A 22 -5.06 -3.25 0.79
N TYR A 23 -4.52 -3.29 2.01
CA TYR A 23 -5.22 -3.82 3.18
C TYR A 23 -4.88 -3.04 4.46
N TRP A 24 -5.76 -3.12 5.44
CA TRP A 24 -5.55 -2.54 6.78
C TRP A 24 -4.84 -3.53 7.69
N THR A 25 -3.89 -3.06 8.47
CA THR A 25 -3.20 -3.82 9.52
C THR A 25 -2.70 -2.90 10.61
N ASP A 26 -2.36 -3.47 11.76
CA ASP A 26 -1.72 -2.74 12.85
C ASP A 26 -0.20 -2.89 12.77
N MET A 27 0.50 -1.83 13.19
CA MET A 27 1.95 -1.79 13.32
C MET A 27 2.35 -2.28 14.72
N ILE A 28 3.24 -3.28 14.77
CA ILE A 28 3.74 -3.86 16.02
C ILE A 28 5.05 -3.20 16.43
N GLU A 29 5.96 -2.95 15.49
CA GLU A 29 7.20 -2.19 15.72
C GLU A 29 7.41 -1.16 14.61
N PRO A 30 8.06 -0.02 14.91
CA PRO A 30 8.56 0.40 16.24
C PRO A 30 7.46 0.97 17.17
N GLN A 31 7.79 1.20 18.44
CA GLN A 31 6.92 1.78 19.47
C GLN A 31 7.70 2.85 20.26
N PRO A 32 7.55 4.16 19.95
CA PRO A 32 6.68 4.74 18.93
C PRO A 32 7.25 4.62 17.52
N PHE A 33 6.38 4.80 16.53
CA PHE A 33 6.75 5.13 15.15
C PHE A 33 6.96 6.64 14.99
N LEU A 34 8.15 7.02 14.51
CA LEU A 34 8.57 8.41 14.41
C LEU A 34 8.33 9.03 13.03
N GLY A 35 8.06 8.21 12.00
CA GLY A 35 7.89 8.67 10.64
C GLY A 35 9.18 9.26 10.07
N THR A 36 10.30 8.56 10.29
CA THR A 36 11.64 8.95 9.88
C THR A 36 12.23 7.91 8.92
N GLU A 37 13.08 8.37 8.00
CA GLU A 37 13.75 7.47 7.06
C GLU A 37 14.45 6.29 7.74
N ASN A 38 14.49 5.15 7.05
CA ASN A 38 15.13 3.92 7.48
C ASN A 38 14.50 3.18 8.68
N GLU A 39 13.36 3.63 9.21
CA GLU A 39 12.60 2.85 10.20
C GLU A 39 12.21 1.48 9.63
N VAL A 40 12.45 0.42 10.42
CA VAL A 40 12.04 -0.94 10.11
C VAL A 40 10.70 -1.19 10.78
N ILE A 41 9.70 -1.52 9.96
CA ILE A 41 8.30 -1.62 10.35
C ILE A 41 7.92 -3.10 10.36
N VAL A 42 7.41 -3.57 11.49
CA VAL A 42 6.86 -4.92 11.67
C VAL A 42 5.36 -4.81 11.82
N LEU A 43 4.61 -5.54 11.01
CA LEU A 43 3.15 -5.50 10.99
C LEU A 43 2.55 -6.72 11.69
N ALA A 44 1.27 -6.65 12.04
CA ALA A 44 0.57 -7.72 12.75
C ALA A 44 0.51 -9.06 11.98
N ASP A 45 0.63 -9.03 10.65
CA ASP A 45 0.74 -10.22 9.81
C ASP A 45 2.16 -10.83 9.78
N GLY A 46 3.11 -10.22 10.50
CA GLY A 46 4.51 -10.64 10.57
C GLY A 46 5.37 -10.16 9.40
N SER A 47 4.81 -9.40 8.45
CA SER A 47 5.61 -8.83 7.36
C SER A 47 6.53 -7.73 7.86
N VAL A 48 7.71 -7.62 7.23
CA VAL A 48 8.75 -6.66 7.63
C VAL A 48 9.08 -5.75 6.46
N TRP A 49 9.08 -4.45 6.71
CA TRP A 49 9.27 -3.41 5.71
C TRP A 49 10.30 -2.40 6.19
N LYS A 50 10.93 -1.70 5.26
CA LYS A 50 11.80 -0.56 5.57
C LYS A 50 11.25 0.69 4.90
N ASP A 51 11.11 1.76 5.68
CA ASP A 51 10.81 3.07 5.13
C ASP A 51 12.01 3.64 4.38
N ILE A 52 11.78 4.02 3.12
CA ILE A 52 12.74 4.67 2.24
C ILE A 52 12.24 6.04 1.77
N SER A 53 11.16 6.55 2.37
CA SER A 53 10.79 7.95 2.24
C SER A 53 11.87 8.83 2.86
N TYR A 54 12.32 9.83 2.11
CA TYR A 54 13.19 10.89 2.63
C TYR A 54 12.36 11.91 3.42
N LEU A 55 11.76 11.45 4.52
CA LEU A 55 10.86 12.20 5.39
C LEU A 55 11.33 12.17 6.84
N TYR A 56 10.96 13.22 7.55
CA TYR A 56 11.26 13.37 8.97
C TYR A 56 10.10 14.10 9.66
N LEU A 57 9.16 13.31 10.19
CA LEU A 57 7.84 13.80 10.60
C LEU A 57 7.68 13.99 12.11
N TYR A 58 8.56 13.39 12.93
CA TYR A 58 8.45 13.38 14.40
C TYR A 58 7.06 12.94 14.89
N LEU A 59 6.53 11.87 14.29
CA LEU A 59 5.35 11.20 14.79
C LEU A 59 5.69 10.56 16.15
N TYR A 60 4.66 10.25 16.94
CA TYR A 60 4.80 9.51 18.20
C TYR A 60 3.67 8.48 18.30
N GLU A 61 3.47 7.75 17.20
CA GLU A 61 2.35 6.83 17.07
C GLU A 61 2.68 5.50 17.73
N TYR A 62 1.83 5.09 18.68
CA TYR A 62 1.93 3.80 19.36
C TYR A 62 0.90 2.84 18.80
N SER A 63 1.38 1.74 18.25
CA SER A 63 0.61 0.69 17.57
C SER A 63 -0.44 1.22 16.58
N PRO A 64 -0.06 2.12 15.65
CA PRO A 64 -1.03 2.70 14.74
C PRO A 64 -1.60 1.66 13.78
N ARG A 65 -2.85 1.90 13.38
CA ARG A 65 -3.47 1.20 12.26
C ARG A 65 -3.10 1.89 10.95
N VAL A 66 -2.60 1.11 10.00
CA VAL A 66 -2.09 1.59 8.71
C VAL A 66 -2.76 0.88 7.54
N VAL A 67 -2.72 1.50 6.36
CA VAL A 67 -3.02 0.84 5.08
C VAL A 67 -1.70 0.50 4.39
N ILE A 68 -1.52 -0.76 4.03
CA ILE A 68 -0.39 -1.21 3.22
C ILE A 68 -0.87 -1.52 1.82
N CYS A 69 -0.11 -1.05 0.83
CA CYS A 69 -0.29 -1.34 -0.59
C CYS A 69 1.01 -1.98 -1.12
N PRO A 70 1.19 -3.30 -0.97
CA PRO A 70 2.45 -3.99 -1.29
C PRO A 70 2.88 -3.79 -2.74
N ASP A 71 1.95 -3.92 -3.68
CA ASP A 71 2.20 -3.80 -5.13
C ASP A 71 2.63 -2.38 -5.54
N GLN A 72 2.45 -1.40 -4.65
CA GLN A 72 2.85 -0.01 -4.86
C GLN A 72 4.06 0.39 -4.01
N GLY A 73 4.55 -0.48 -3.12
CA GLY A 73 5.59 -0.14 -2.15
C GLY A 73 5.18 1.04 -1.27
N ARG A 74 3.94 1.07 -0.79
CA ARG A 74 3.40 2.21 -0.04
C ARG A 74 2.70 1.81 1.26
N MET A 75 2.87 2.67 2.27
CA MET A 75 2.09 2.68 3.49
C MET A 75 1.40 4.02 3.67
N ILE A 76 0.19 4.01 4.21
CA ILE A 76 -0.57 5.21 4.56
C ILE A 76 -0.92 5.16 6.05
N LEU A 77 -0.66 6.26 6.73
CA LEU A 77 -0.97 6.48 8.14
C LEU A 77 -1.76 7.78 8.28
N GLU A 78 -2.88 7.72 8.99
CA GLU A 78 -3.62 8.92 9.41
C GLU A 78 -3.22 9.23 10.85
N SER A 79 -2.63 10.40 11.08
CA SER A 79 -2.17 10.86 12.40
C SER A 79 -2.47 12.35 12.57
N GLY A 80 -3.01 12.74 13.73
CA GLY A 80 -3.33 14.14 14.01
C GLY A 80 -4.27 14.81 12.99
N GLY A 81 -5.15 14.04 12.35
CA GLY A 81 -6.05 14.52 11.28
C GLY A 81 -5.37 14.77 9.94
N ARG A 82 -4.15 14.26 9.73
CA ARG A 82 -3.40 14.36 8.48
C ARG A 82 -3.04 12.99 7.94
N ARG A 83 -3.02 12.90 6.61
CA ARG A 83 -2.61 11.72 5.87
C ARG A 83 -1.13 11.76 5.53
N HIS A 84 -0.39 10.76 6.00
CA HIS A 84 1.03 10.55 5.72
C HIS A 84 1.18 9.35 4.78
N VAL A 85 2.05 9.48 3.77
CA VAL A 85 2.32 8.42 2.79
C VAL A 85 3.81 8.11 2.81
N PHE A 86 4.13 6.86 3.06
CA PHE A 86 5.49 6.34 3.14
C PHE A 86 5.79 5.42 1.97
N THR A 87 7.02 5.45 1.49
CA THR A 87 7.53 4.55 0.46
C THR A 87 8.29 3.44 1.15
N LEU A 88 7.84 2.21 0.97
CA LEU A 88 8.39 1.06 1.67
C LEU A 88 9.02 0.08 0.70
N ILE A 89 10.08 -0.59 1.16
CA ILE A 89 10.59 -1.82 0.55
C ILE A 89 10.35 -3.00 1.48
N ARG A 90 9.96 -4.14 0.91
CA ARG A 90 9.75 -5.36 1.68
C ARG A 90 11.07 -6.02 2.03
N LEU A 91 11.24 -6.40 3.29
CA LEU A 91 12.40 -7.16 3.77
C LEU A 91 12.08 -8.64 3.99
N ARG A 92 10.87 -8.97 4.44
CA ARG A 92 10.41 -10.35 4.69
C ARG A 92 8.89 -10.51 4.47
#